data_AF-A0A414XQP1-F1
#
_entry.id   AF-A0A414XQP1-F1
#
_cell.length_a   1.000
_cell.length_b   1.000
_cell.length_c   1.000
_cell.angle_alpha   90.00
_cell.angle_beta   90.00
_cell.angle_gamma   90.00
#
_symmetry.space_group_name_H-M   'P 1'
#
loop_
_entity.id
_entity.type
_entity.pdbx_description
1 polymer ?
#
loop_
_entity_poly.entity_id
_entity_poly.type
_entity_poly.pdbx_seq_one_letter_code
_entity_poly.pdbx_strand_id
1 'polypeptide(L)'
;MKYMNLESFVSRVKDFDNLSPADKIPYLAYYVINEMKKEYFTGTDIVKCFSELQIAPYSNVSAYLINKSKGVSRFFLKGKKGYLLERSLNNTIKENIGDTVATMPTNDLFPLVLLENTRGYIEICGKQAMQCYDYGFYDASLVLLRKLIETLIIELFEKHKEQDKIKDPKTQNFYFLSDLISCLLAETRSWSISRNAQKALPEIKKYGDLSAHNRRFNARKPDLDKLKSDIRIVIEELVHLTF
;
A
#
# COMPACT_ATOMS: atom_id res chain seq x y z
N MET A 1 -14.06 -3.67 -15.45
CA MET A 1 -12.72 -3.90 -14.85
C MET A 1 -11.73 -3.07 -15.66
N LYS A 2 -11.09 -2.04 -15.08
CA LYS A 2 -9.97 -1.38 -15.78
C LYS A 2 -8.83 -2.40 -15.81
N TYR A 3 -8.36 -2.76 -17.00
CA TYR A 3 -7.13 -3.54 -17.12
C TYR A 3 -6.00 -2.78 -16.42
N MET A 4 -5.13 -3.50 -15.72
CA MET A 4 -3.93 -2.89 -15.16
C MET A 4 -3.11 -2.31 -16.31
N ASN A 5 -2.67 -1.06 -16.19
CA ASN A 5 -1.84 -0.45 -17.22
C ASN A 5 -0.42 -1.05 -17.16
N LEU A 6 0.34 -0.92 -18.25
CA LEU A 6 1.65 -1.54 -18.39
C LEU A 6 2.68 -1.01 -17.37
N GLU A 7 2.61 0.27 -17.04
CA GLU A 7 3.51 0.90 -16.06
C GLU A 7 3.34 0.29 -14.66
N SER A 8 2.09 0.15 -14.21
CA SER A 8 1.75 -0.51 -12.95
C SER A 8 2.06 -2.01 -12.96
N PHE A 9 2.15 -2.63 -14.14
CA PHE A 9 2.59 -4.02 -14.26
C PHE A 9 4.09 -4.15 -14.00
N VAL A 10 4.89 -3.38 -14.72
CA VAL A 10 6.36 -3.49 -14.64
C VAL A 10 6.88 -3.09 -13.28
N SER A 11 6.19 -2.20 -12.55
CA SER A 11 6.54 -1.84 -11.17
C SER A 11 6.46 -3.00 -10.17
N ARG A 12 5.77 -4.10 -10.53
CA ARG A 12 5.74 -5.33 -9.71
C ARG A 12 6.92 -6.26 -10.00
N VAL A 13 7.64 -6.04 -11.09
CA VAL A 13 8.81 -6.83 -11.47
C VAL A 13 10.02 -6.20 -10.80
N LYS A 14 10.63 -6.92 -9.86
CA LYS A 14 11.84 -6.46 -9.16
C LYS A 14 12.95 -6.12 -10.16
N ASP A 15 13.55 -4.94 -10.00
CA ASP A 15 14.68 -4.45 -10.80
C ASP A 15 14.42 -4.48 -12.33
N PHE A 16 13.16 -4.28 -12.75
CA PHE A 16 12.76 -4.36 -14.17
C PHE A 16 13.65 -3.52 -15.08
N ASP A 17 13.96 -2.28 -14.69
CA ASP A 17 14.73 -1.35 -15.51
C ASP A 17 16.15 -1.85 -15.80
N ASN A 18 16.73 -2.59 -14.84
CA ASN A 18 18.07 -3.17 -14.95
C ASN A 18 18.10 -4.45 -15.81
N LEU A 19 16.94 -5.03 -16.15
CA LEU A 19 16.89 -6.20 -17.02
C LEU A 19 17.32 -5.85 -18.45
N SER A 20 17.99 -6.80 -19.10
CA SER A 20 18.28 -6.66 -20.53
C SER A 20 16.98 -6.60 -21.35
N PRO A 21 16.97 -5.99 -22.54
CA PRO A 21 15.78 -6.03 -23.39
C PRO A 21 15.29 -7.44 -23.71
N ALA A 22 16.18 -8.45 -23.74
CA ALA A 22 15.79 -9.85 -23.92
C ALA A 22 15.03 -10.39 -22.70
N ASP A 23 15.52 -10.08 -21.50
CA ASP A 23 14.96 -10.56 -20.23
C ASP A 23 13.66 -9.85 -19.85
N LYS A 24 13.38 -8.68 -20.45
CA LYS A 24 12.09 -7.99 -20.34
C LYS A 24 10.97 -8.70 -21.12
N ILE A 25 11.27 -9.37 -22.24
CA ILE A 25 10.25 -9.97 -23.14
C ILE A 25 9.31 -10.97 -22.44
N PRO A 26 9.78 -11.91 -21.59
CA PRO A 26 8.89 -12.82 -20.86
C PRO A 26 7.83 -12.10 -20.02
N TYR A 27 8.20 -11.03 -19.31
CA TYR A 27 7.28 -10.23 -18.50
C TYR A 27 6.27 -9.46 -19.36
N LEU A 28 6.72 -8.88 -20.48
CA LEU A 28 5.82 -8.21 -21.42
C LEU A 28 4.83 -9.18 -22.07
N ALA A 29 5.27 -10.39 -22.42
CA ALA A 29 4.38 -11.45 -22.90
C ALA A 29 3.35 -11.87 -21.83
N TYR A 30 3.79 -11.97 -20.57
CA TYR A 30 2.90 -12.20 -19.43
C TYR A 30 1.84 -11.12 -19.31
N TYR A 31 2.21 -9.84 -19.40
CA TYR A 31 1.27 -8.73 -19.37
C TYR A 31 0.18 -8.87 -20.44
N VAL A 32 0.57 -9.12 -21.69
CA VAL A 32 -0.38 -9.23 -22.81
C VAL A 32 -1.35 -10.41 -22.64
N ILE A 33 -0.87 -11.57 -22.19
CA ILE A 33 -1.72 -12.75 -22.00
C ILE A 33 -2.55 -12.66 -20.72
N ASN A 34 -1.93 -12.40 -19.57
CA ASN A 34 -2.56 -12.56 -18.27
C ASN A 34 -3.23 -11.28 -17.77
N GLU A 35 -2.69 -10.10 -18.06
CA GLU A 35 -3.25 -8.83 -17.58
C GLU A 35 -4.23 -8.24 -18.60
N MET A 36 -3.85 -8.19 -19.88
CA MET A 36 -4.76 -7.74 -20.96
C MET A 36 -5.77 -8.83 -21.39
N LYS A 37 -5.61 -10.06 -20.90
CA LYS A 37 -6.48 -11.22 -21.22
C LYS A 37 -6.56 -11.55 -22.72
N LYS A 38 -5.46 -11.35 -23.47
CA LYS A 38 -5.42 -11.81 -24.87
C LYS A 38 -5.29 -13.32 -24.96
N GLU A 39 -5.94 -13.91 -25.96
CA GLU A 39 -5.84 -15.35 -26.26
C GLU A 39 -4.43 -15.75 -26.72
N TYR A 40 -3.71 -14.86 -27.39
CA TYR A 40 -2.33 -15.05 -27.84
C TYR A 40 -1.64 -13.69 -27.96
N PHE A 41 -0.30 -13.69 -28.04
CA PHE A 41 0.48 -12.49 -28.31
C PHE A 41 1.33 -12.66 -29.58
N THR A 42 1.75 -11.53 -30.16
CA THR A 42 2.59 -11.46 -31.35
C THR A 42 3.86 -10.66 -31.08
N GLY A 43 4.84 -10.70 -31.99
CA GLY A 43 6.02 -9.85 -31.90
C GLY A 43 5.66 -8.35 -31.87
N THR A 44 4.61 -7.96 -32.61
CA THR A 44 4.09 -6.59 -32.64
C THR A 44 3.55 -6.15 -31.28
N ASP A 45 2.87 -7.03 -30.54
CA ASP A 45 2.40 -6.72 -29.18
C ASP A 45 3.57 -6.41 -28.25
N ILE A 46 4.63 -7.19 -28.32
CA ILE A 46 5.85 -6.98 -27.50
C ILE A 46 6.52 -5.66 -27.86
N VAL A 47 6.70 -5.37 -29.16
CA VAL A 47 7.27 -4.09 -29.61
C VAL A 47 6.43 -2.91 -29.14
N LYS A 48 5.09 -3.03 -29.17
CA LYS A 48 4.19 -2.02 -28.65
C LYS A 48 4.40 -1.77 -27.16
N CYS A 49 4.59 -2.81 -26.37
CA CYS A 49 4.92 -2.66 -24.94
C CYS A 49 6.22 -1.90 -24.70
N PHE A 50 7.28 -2.17 -25.48
CA PHE A 50 8.53 -1.39 -25.40
C PHE A 50 8.30 0.09 -25.72
N SER A 51 7.52 0.39 -26.75
CA SER A 51 7.16 1.77 -27.12
C SER A 51 6.34 2.48 -26.05
N GLU A 52 5.36 1.80 -25.44
CA GLU A 52 4.53 2.35 -24.36
C GLU A 52 5.37 2.69 -23.11
N LEU A 53 6.36 1.85 -22.79
CA LEU A 53 7.32 2.07 -21.70
C LEU A 53 8.47 3.03 -22.07
N GLN A 54 8.50 3.54 -23.31
CA GLN A 54 9.55 4.44 -23.80
C GLN A 54 10.98 3.89 -23.68
N ILE A 55 11.15 2.57 -23.82
CA ILE A 55 12.45 1.89 -23.74
C ILE A 55 12.84 1.25 -25.08
N ALA A 56 14.15 1.15 -25.32
CA ALA A 56 14.67 0.55 -26.54
C ALA A 56 14.27 -0.94 -26.64
N PRO A 57 13.67 -1.38 -27.76
CA PRO A 57 13.29 -2.77 -27.94
C PRO A 57 14.49 -3.68 -28.14
N TYR A 58 14.31 -4.97 -27.88
CA TYR A 58 15.28 -5.99 -28.28
C TYR A 58 15.44 -6.00 -29.81
N SER A 59 16.70 -6.07 -30.27
CA SER A 59 17.08 -5.88 -31.68
C SER A 59 16.34 -6.77 -32.67
N ASN A 60 15.93 -7.99 -32.27
CA ASN A 60 15.08 -8.85 -33.08
C ASN A 60 14.11 -9.68 -32.23
N VAL A 61 12.99 -9.07 -31.86
CA VAL A 61 11.92 -9.73 -31.08
C VAL A 61 11.42 -10.99 -31.79
N SER A 62 11.19 -10.96 -33.10
CA SER A 62 10.69 -12.11 -33.86
C SER A 62 11.61 -13.33 -33.77
N ALA A 63 12.92 -13.12 -33.94
CA ALA A 63 13.91 -14.18 -33.80
C ALA A 63 13.99 -14.71 -32.36
N TYR A 64 13.93 -13.82 -31.37
CA TYR A 64 13.91 -14.21 -29.96
C TYR A 64 12.73 -15.15 -29.65
N LEU A 65 11.51 -14.78 -30.05
CA LEU A 65 10.31 -15.59 -29.82
C LEU A 65 10.43 -16.97 -30.49
N ILE A 66 10.89 -17.02 -31.75
CA ILE A 66 11.09 -18.29 -32.47
C ILE A 66 12.11 -19.18 -31.75
N ASN A 67 13.24 -18.62 -31.33
CA ASN A 67 14.31 -19.37 -30.68
C ASN A 67 13.88 -19.87 -29.30
N LYS A 68 13.18 -19.04 -28.53
CA LYS A 68 12.64 -19.39 -27.21
C LYS A 68 11.35 -20.23 -27.27
N SER A 69 10.92 -20.66 -28.46
CA SER A 69 9.87 -21.69 -28.65
C SER A 69 10.40 -23.10 -28.89
N LYS A 70 11.72 -23.28 -28.99
CA LYS A 70 12.36 -24.57 -29.30
C LYS A 70 12.94 -25.23 -28.04
N GLY A 71 13.04 -26.56 -28.06
CA GLY A 71 13.68 -27.34 -27.01
C GLY A 71 12.80 -27.59 -25.77
N VAL A 72 13.39 -28.29 -24.79
CA VAL A 72 12.71 -28.71 -23.54
C VAL A 72 12.50 -27.52 -22.59
N SER A 73 13.42 -26.56 -22.56
CA SER A 73 13.37 -25.34 -21.75
C SER A 73 12.75 -24.13 -22.49
N ARG A 74 11.80 -24.40 -23.39
CA ARG A 74 11.10 -23.35 -24.15
C ARG A 74 10.28 -22.46 -23.24
N PHE A 75 10.26 -21.16 -23.55
CA PHE A 75 9.47 -20.15 -22.86
C PHE A 75 8.08 -19.98 -23.49
N PHE A 76 8.00 -20.19 -24.81
CA PHE A 76 6.79 -19.89 -25.57
C PHE A 76 6.29 -21.10 -26.34
N LEU A 77 4.97 -21.25 -26.41
CA LEU A 77 4.31 -22.21 -27.28
C LEU A 77 3.87 -21.49 -28.56
N LYS A 78 4.47 -21.85 -29.70
CA LYS A 78 4.16 -21.26 -31.00
C LYS A 78 2.88 -21.88 -31.58
N GLY A 79 1.86 -21.06 -31.81
CA GLY A 79 0.62 -21.42 -32.49
C GLY A 79 0.53 -20.81 -33.91
N LYS A 80 -0.62 -21.03 -34.58
CA LYS A 80 -0.86 -20.49 -35.94
C LYS A 80 -1.00 -18.97 -35.96
N LYS A 81 -1.64 -18.38 -34.94
CA LYS A 81 -1.94 -16.94 -34.86
C LYS A 81 -0.88 -16.13 -34.10
N GLY A 82 -0.07 -16.79 -33.27
CA GLY A 82 0.89 -16.12 -32.40
C GLY A 82 1.48 -17.09 -31.38
N TYR A 83 1.83 -16.57 -30.21
CA TYR A 83 2.52 -17.27 -29.15
C TYR A 83 1.68 -17.28 -27.87
N LEU A 84 1.87 -18.33 -27.07
CA LEU A 84 1.41 -18.46 -25.69
C LEU A 84 2.63 -18.62 -24.77
N LEU A 85 2.45 -18.33 -23.48
CA LEU A 85 3.46 -18.68 -22.47
C LEU A 85 3.40 -20.19 -22.20
N GLU A 86 4.57 -20.80 -22.07
CA GLU A 86 4.68 -22.14 -21.50
C GLU A 86 4.29 -22.07 -20.00
N ARG A 87 3.68 -23.14 -19.47
CA ARG A 87 3.06 -23.14 -18.14
C ARG A 87 4.08 -22.90 -17.02
N SER A 88 5.26 -23.50 -17.11
CA SER A 88 6.31 -23.32 -16.10
C SER A 88 6.78 -21.88 -16.04
N LEU A 89 7.01 -21.24 -17.20
CA LEU A 89 7.36 -19.82 -17.25
C LEU A 89 6.25 -18.94 -16.68
N ASN A 90 4.98 -19.24 -17.00
CA ASN A 90 3.85 -18.49 -16.48
C ASN A 90 3.80 -18.53 -14.94
N ASN A 91 4.03 -19.70 -14.35
CA ASN A 91 4.10 -19.87 -12.90
C ASN A 91 5.29 -19.14 -12.29
N THR A 92 6.49 -19.29 -12.88
CA THR A 92 7.70 -18.60 -12.40
C THR A 92 7.54 -17.08 -12.43
N ILE A 93 6.96 -16.53 -13.51
CA ILE A 93 6.70 -15.09 -13.57
C ILE A 93 5.66 -14.69 -12.52
N LYS A 94 4.58 -15.46 -12.38
CA LYS A 94 3.55 -15.21 -11.37
C LYS A 94 4.13 -15.17 -9.95
N GLU A 95 5.04 -16.08 -9.62
CA GLU A 95 5.75 -16.10 -8.33
C GLU A 95 6.70 -14.88 -8.19
N ASN A 96 7.44 -14.55 -9.26
CA ASN A 96 8.41 -13.45 -9.26
C ASN A 96 7.76 -12.06 -9.17
N ILE A 97 6.55 -11.87 -9.70
CA ILE A 97 5.83 -10.59 -9.62
C ILE A 97 5.03 -10.44 -8.32
N GLY A 98 4.91 -11.52 -7.53
CA GLY A 98 4.08 -11.58 -6.33
C GLY A 98 2.58 -11.45 -6.60
N ASP A 99 1.75 -11.91 -5.66
CA ASP A 99 0.36 -11.46 -5.60
C ASP A 99 0.38 -9.94 -5.37
N THR A 100 -0.24 -9.17 -6.28
CA THR A 100 -0.44 -7.71 -6.24
C THR A 100 0.47 -7.00 -5.24
N VAL A 101 1.68 -6.63 -5.66
CA VAL A 101 2.50 -5.68 -4.89
C VAL A 101 1.65 -4.44 -4.69
N ALA A 102 1.14 -4.25 -3.47
CA ALA A 102 0.60 -2.98 -3.05
C ALA A 102 1.72 -1.98 -3.32
N THR A 103 1.48 -1.02 -4.21
CA THR A 103 2.49 -0.03 -4.58
C THR A 103 3.03 0.60 -3.30
N MET A 104 4.31 1.00 -3.31
CA MET A 104 4.88 1.72 -2.19
C MET A 104 3.95 2.89 -1.85
N PRO A 105 3.51 3.01 -0.58
CA PRO A 105 2.65 4.11 -0.18
C PRO A 105 3.33 5.44 -0.48
N THR A 106 2.53 6.43 -0.88
CA THR A 106 3.01 7.80 -1.03
C THR A 106 3.23 8.45 0.34
N ASN A 107 3.51 9.75 0.37
CA ASN A 107 3.54 10.56 1.59
C ASN A 107 2.43 11.63 1.59
N ASP A 108 1.36 11.43 0.80
CA ASP A 108 0.37 12.48 0.54
C ASP A 108 -0.58 12.73 1.73
N LEU A 109 -0.93 11.71 2.52
CA LEU A 109 -1.78 11.85 3.71
C LEU A 109 -1.00 12.41 4.92
N PHE A 110 0.15 11.81 5.23
CA PHE A 110 1.16 12.28 6.20
C PHE A 110 2.53 11.64 5.86
N PRO A 111 3.66 12.23 6.29
CA PRO A 111 4.97 11.66 6.01
C PRO A 111 5.20 10.34 6.76
N LEU A 112 5.43 9.23 6.06
CA LEU A 112 5.65 7.91 6.70
C LEU A 112 6.96 7.85 7.50
N VAL A 113 7.93 8.72 7.18
CA VAL A 113 9.18 8.89 7.95
C VAL A 113 8.91 9.20 9.42
N LEU A 114 7.74 9.77 9.75
CA LEU A 114 7.34 10.02 11.14
C LEU A 114 7.17 8.75 11.96
N LEU A 115 6.97 7.59 11.32
CA LEU A 115 6.78 6.31 12.00
C LEU A 115 8.02 5.41 11.91
N GLU A 116 9.06 5.81 11.19
CA GLU A 116 10.28 5.02 11.06
C GLU A 116 10.97 4.84 12.41
N ASN A 117 11.50 3.63 12.65
CA ASN A 117 12.16 3.24 13.90
C ASN A 117 11.23 3.21 15.13
N THR A 118 9.91 3.24 14.91
CA THR A 118 8.93 2.88 15.94
C THR A 118 8.72 1.35 15.95
N ARG A 119 7.73 0.85 16.69
CA ARG A 119 7.41 -0.58 16.68
C ARG A 119 6.86 -1.01 15.31
N GLY A 120 7.28 -2.18 14.82
CA GLY A 120 6.95 -2.62 13.46
C GLY A 120 5.45 -2.68 13.13
N TYR A 121 4.58 -2.96 14.10
CA TYR A 121 3.14 -2.94 13.87
C TYR A 121 2.56 -1.51 13.69
N ILE A 122 3.23 -0.48 14.23
CA ILE A 122 2.87 0.94 14.04
C ILE A 122 3.23 1.35 12.62
N GLU A 123 4.48 1.04 12.20
CA GLU A 123 4.92 1.27 10.83
C GLU A 123 3.99 0.60 9.81
N ILE A 124 3.61 -0.66 10.04
CA ILE A 124 2.70 -1.40 9.17
C ILE A 124 1.32 -0.73 9.14
N CYS A 125 0.77 -0.35 10.30
CA CYS A 125 -0.54 0.31 10.37
C CYS A 125 -0.56 1.65 9.63
N GLY A 126 0.50 2.46 9.77
CA GLY A 126 0.66 3.71 9.03
C GLY A 126 0.79 3.51 7.52
N LYS A 127 1.60 2.53 7.09
CA LYS A 127 1.73 2.14 5.68
C LYS A 127 0.39 1.70 5.10
N GLN A 128 -0.37 0.88 5.82
CA GLN A 128 -1.72 0.45 5.40
C GLN A 128 -2.69 1.64 5.31
N ALA A 129 -2.70 2.54 6.30
CA ALA A 129 -3.55 3.72 6.29
C ALA A 129 -3.29 4.61 5.06
N MET A 130 -2.01 4.80 4.72
CA MET A 130 -1.58 5.54 3.55
C MET A 130 -1.96 4.84 2.25
N GLN A 131 -1.70 3.53 2.12
CA GLN A 131 -2.08 2.78 0.92
C GLN A 131 -3.59 2.84 0.69
N CYS A 132 -4.41 2.69 1.73
CA CYS A 132 -5.86 2.85 1.60
C CYS A 132 -6.24 4.24 1.08
N TYR A 133 -5.54 5.29 1.50
CA TYR A 133 -5.75 6.64 0.98
C TYR A 133 -5.37 6.76 -0.50
N ASP A 134 -4.17 6.29 -0.87
CA ASP A 134 -3.65 6.34 -2.24
C ASP A 134 -4.55 5.60 -3.24
N TYR A 135 -5.12 4.47 -2.82
CA TYR A 135 -6.03 3.66 -3.63
C TYR A 135 -7.50 4.13 -3.59
N GLY A 136 -7.82 5.17 -2.80
CA GLY A 136 -9.17 5.72 -2.69
C GLY A 136 -10.13 4.93 -1.80
N PHE A 137 -9.61 4.03 -0.96
CA PHE A 137 -10.35 3.34 0.10
C PHE A 137 -10.40 4.21 1.37
N TYR A 138 -11.06 5.36 1.27
CA TYR A 138 -11.03 6.41 2.29
C TYR A 138 -11.61 5.98 3.65
N ASP A 139 -12.67 5.18 3.67
CA ASP A 139 -13.22 4.64 4.93
C ASP A 139 -12.20 3.72 5.62
N ALA A 140 -11.54 2.85 4.87
CA ALA A 140 -10.51 1.97 5.39
C ALA A 140 -9.30 2.77 5.92
N SER A 141 -8.90 3.83 5.22
CA SER A 141 -7.82 4.73 5.67
C SER A 141 -8.16 5.40 7.00
N LEU A 142 -9.38 5.93 7.16
CA LEU A 142 -9.83 6.53 8.43
C LEU A 142 -9.94 5.52 9.58
N VAL A 143 -10.39 4.29 9.31
CA VAL A 143 -10.41 3.21 10.31
C VAL A 143 -9.00 2.84 10.75
N LEU A 144 -8.04 2.78 9.82
CA LEU A 144 -6.64 2.51 10.13
C LEU A 144 -5.96 3.67 10.87
N LEU A 145 -6.29 4.92 10.55
CA LEU A 145 -5.85 6.10 11.31
C LEU A 145 -6.39 6.09 12.74
N ARG A 146 -7.66 5.72 12.92
CA ARG A 146 -8.28 5.54 14.25
C ARG A 146 -7.51 4.51 15.07
N LYS A 147 -7.20 3.35 14.47
CA LYS A 147 -6.38 2.29 15.09
C LYS A 147 -4.96 2.78 15.40
N LEU A 148 -4.33 3.52 14.48
CA LEU A 148 -2.98 4.05 14.66
C LEU A 148 -2.90 5.01 15.86
N ILE A 149 -3.85 5.96 15.96
CA ILE A 149 -3.91 6.91 17.08
C ILE A 149 -4.19 6.18 18.39
N GLU A 150 -5.14 5.25 18.42
CA GLU A 150 -5.42 4.41 19.59
C GLU A 150 -4.15 3.69 20.08
N THR A 151 -3.41 3.09 19.14
CA THR A 151 -2.16 2.37 19.41
C THR A 151 -1.08 3.30 19.96
N LEU A 152 -0.90 4.48 19.37
CA LEU A 152 0.07 5.48 19.82
C LEU A 152 -0.24 6.00 21.23
N ILE A 153 -1.52 6.21 21.54
CA ILE A 153 -1.92 6.61 22.91
C ILE A 153 -1.59 5.50 23.91
N ILE A 154 -1.93 4.25 23.60
CA ILE A 154 -1.62 3.11 24.49
C ILE A 154 -0.11 3.00 24.73
N GLU A 155 0.71 3.09 23.68
CA GLU A 155 2.16 3.04 23.78
C GLU A 155 2.74 4.18 24.61
N LEU A 156 2.19 5.38 24.52
CA LEU A 156 2.59 6.50 25.37
C LEU A 156 2.34 6.18 26.85
N PHE A 157 1.15 5.69 27.21
CA PHE A 157 0.84 5.31 28.58
C PHE A 157 1.74 4.17 29.08
N GLU A 158 2.02 3.16 28.23
CA GLU A 158 2.93 2.06 28.57
C GLU A 158 4.37 2.53 28.78
N LYS A 159 4.88 3.47 27.96
CA LYS A 159 6.22 4.08 28.13
C LYS A 159 6.38 4.68 29.53
N HIS A 160 5.34 5.38 29.99
CA HIS A 160 5.33 6.03 31.30
C HIS A 160 4.91 5.09 32.45
N LYS A 161 4.63 3.81 32.17
CA LYS A 161 4.14 2.82 33.14
C LYS A 161 2.80 3.20 33.78
N GLU A 162 1.96 3.89 33.03
CA GLU A 162 0.64 4.39 33.47
C GLU A 162 -0.52 3.69 32.76
N GLN A 163 -0.28 2.54 32.12
CA GLN A 163 -1.29 1.79 31.36
C GLN A 163 -2.52 1.38 32.19
N ASP A 164 -2.41 1.28 33.52
CA ASP A 164 -3.54 0.93 34.37
C ASP A 164 -4.59 2.06 34.46
N LYS A 165 -4.20 3.31 34.15
CA LYS A 165 -5.14 4.45 34.05
C LYS A 165 -6.10 4.34 32.86
N ILE A 166 -5.74 3.53 31.85
CA ILE A 166 -6.46 3.40 30.59
C ILE A 166 -7.05 2.01 30.36
N LYS A 167 -7.17 1.22 31.43
CA LYS A 167 -7.78 -0.11 31.42
C LYS A 167 -9.03 -0.14 32.29
N ASP A 168 -10.01 -0.89 31.84
CA ASP A 168 -11.15 -1.24 32.67
C ASP A 168 -10.68 -2.11 33.85
N PRO A 169 -10.93 -1.72 35.11
CA PRO A 169 -10.38 -2.42 36.27
C PRO A 169 -10.92 -3.84 36.45
N LYS A 170 -12.09 -4.16 35.86
CA LYS A 170 -12.72 -5.48 35.97
C LYS A 170 -12.23 -6.42 34.88
N THR A 171 -12.19 -5.96 33.64
CA THR A 171 -11.87 -6.78 32.47
C THR A 171 -10.39 -6.73 32.09
N GLN A 172 -9.66 -5.74 32.59
CA GLN A 172 -8.25 -5.45 32.24
C GLN A 172 -8.03 -5.11 30.76
N ASN A 173 -9.11 -4.90 30.00
CA ASN A 173 -9.05 -4.43 28.62
C ASN A 173 -8.79 -2.93 28.57
N PHE A 174 -8.05 -2.48 27.55
CA PHE A 174 -7.91 -1.06 27.26
C PHE A 174 -9.26 -0.44 26.89
N TYR A 175 -9.44 0.84 27.23
CA TYR A 175 -10.61 1.58 26.81
C TYR A 175 -10.62 1.83 25.30
N PHE A 176 -11.78 2.18 24.76
CA PHE A 176 -11.91 2.62 23.37
C PHE A 176 -11.37 4.04 23.18
N LEU A 177 -11.05 4.39 21.93
CA LEU A 177 -10.45 5.68 21.57
C LEU A 177 -11.10 6.94 22.21
N SER A 178 -12.43 6.99 22.42
CA SER A 178 -13.09 8.11 23.14
C SER A 178 -12.48 8.36 24.51
N ASP A 179 -12.39 7.31 25.30
CA ASP A 179 -11.97 7.38 26.69
C ASP A 179 -10.45 7.49 26.76
N LEU A 180 -9.73 6.84 25.84
CA LEU A 180 -8.28 7.01 25.70
C LEU A 180 -7.89 8.46 25.42
N ILE A 181 -8.59 9.16 24.51
CA ILE A 181 -8.37 10.59 24.27
C ILE A 181 -8.68 11.39 25.54
N SER A 182 -9.76 11.07 26.24
CA SER A 182 -10.12 11.77 27.47
C SER A 182 -9.03 11.62 28.55
N CYS A 183 -8.49 10.41 28.74
CA CYS A 183 -7.38 10.14 29.63
C CYS A 183 -6.08 10.84 29.19
N LEU A 184 -5.75 10.79 27.89
CA LEU A 184 -4.57 11.45 27.31
C LEU A 184 -4.57 12.96 27.61
N LEU A 185 -5.72 13.61 27.44
CA LEU A 185 -5.88 15.06 27.62
C LEU A 185 -6.00 15.49 29.08
N ALA A 186 -6.38 14.57 29.97
CA ALA A 186 -6.46 14.83 31.41
C ALA A 186 -5.09 14.72 32.11
N GLU A 187 -4.09 14.12 31.47
CA GLU A 187 -2.75 14.02 32.04
C GLU A 187 -2.06 15.40 32.09
N THR A 188 -1.37 15.67 33.19
CA THR A 188 -0.76 16.99 33.47
C THR A 188 0.66 16.90 34.02
N ARG A 189 1.15 15.70 34.34
CA ARG A 189 2.46 15.47 34.95
C ARG A 189 3.44 14.87 33.96
N SER A 190 3.03 13.82 33.25
CA SER A 190 3.92 13.00 32.43
C SER A 190 4.20 13.61 31.05
N TRP A 191 3.19 14.26 30.46
CA TRP A 191 3.28 14.94 29.17
C TRP A 191 2.28 16.10 29.10
N SER A 192 2.37 16.87 28.02
CA SER A 192 1.37 17.88 27.66
C SER A 192 1.09 17.77 26.17
N ILE A 193 -0.20 17.78 25.80
CA ILE A 193 -0.62 17.77 24.39
C ILE A 193 -0.83 19.21 23.91
N SER A 194 -0.31 19.53 22.73
CA SER A 194 -0.42 20.85 22.11
C SER A 194 -1.88 21.23 21.85
N ARG A 195 -2.21 22.53 21.91
CA ARG A 195 -3.56 23.02 21.64
C ARG A 195 -4.12 22.60 20.28
N ASN A 196 -3.25 22.37 19.30
CA ASN A 196 -3.66 21.93 17.97
C ASN A 196 -4.02 20.44 17.99
N ALA A 197 -3.18 19.58 18.57
CA ALA A 197 -3.48 18.16 18.71
C ALA A 197 -4.74 17.92 19.57
N GLN A 198 -4.94 18.70 20.64
CA GLN A 198 -6.16 18.65 21.45
C GLN A 198 -7.44 18.88 20.63
N LYS A 199 -7.40 19.77 19.64
CA LYS A 199 -8.54 20.06 18.74
C LYS A 199 -8.68 19.05 17.61
N ALA A 200 -7.55 18.55 17.10
CA ALA A 200 -7.49 17.58 16.01
C ALA A 200 -8.02 16.20 16.40
N LEU A 201 -7.67 15.71 17.59
CA LEU A 201 -8.02 14.36 18.07
C LEU A 201 -9.54 14.06 17.98
N PRO A 202 -10.44 14.93 18.49
CA PRO A 202 -11.89 14.73 18.34
C PRO A 202 -12.39 14.66 16.90
N GLU A 203 -11.85 15.49 15.99
CA GLU A 203 -12.28 15.50 14.60
C GLU A 203 -11.79 14.27 13.83
N ILE A 204 -10.54 13.84 14.02
CA ILE A 204 -10.03 12.60 13.41
C ILE A 204 -10.86 11.40 13.89
N LYS A 205 -11.14 11.34 15.20
CA LYS A 205 -12.00 10.29 15.77
C LYS A 205 -13.39 10.28 15.15
N LYS A 206 -14.03 11.45 15.02
CA LYS A 206 -15.37 11.58 14.43
C LYS A 206 -15.43 10.98 13.03
N TYR A 207 -14.45 11.26 12.17
CA TYR A 207 -14.39 10.67 10.84
C TYR A 207 -14.07 9.17 10.88
N GLY A 208 -13.20 8.72 11.78
CA GLY A 208 -12.95 7.30 12.01
C GLY A 208 -14.20 6.53 12.44
N ASP A 209 -14.98 7.06 13.37
CA ASP A 209 -16.23 6.44 13.85
C ASP A 209 -17.32 6.44 12.77
N LEU A 210 -17.44 7.53 12.00
CA LEU A 210 -18.37 7.60 10.88
C LEU A 210 -18.04 6.51 9.84
N SER A 211 -16.77 6.37 9.46
CA SER A 211 -16.32 5.34 8.52
C SER A 211 -16.47 3.92 9.07
N ALA A 212 -16.30 3.71 10.38
CA ALA A 212 -16.40 2.38 10.98
C ALA A 212 -17.85 1.90 11.21
N HIS A 213 -18.75 2.81 11.55
CA HIS A 213 -20.03 2.43 12.16
C HIS A 213 -21.27 3.02 11.47
N ASN A 214 -21.13 4.10 10.70
CA ASN A 214 -22.28 4.74 10.07
C ASN A 214 -22.55 4.14 8.69
N ARG A 215 -23.54 3.25 8.60
CA ARG A 215 -23.96 2.60 7.34
C ARG A 215 -24.34 3.54 6.18
N ARG A 216 -24.58 4.82 6.45
CA ARG A 216 -24.97 5.83 5.44
C ARG A 216 -23.84 6.80 5.10
N PHE A 217 -22.72 6.71 5.81
CA PHE A 217 -21.54 7.50 5.53
C PHE A 217 -20.57 6.68 4.68
N ASN A 218 -19.97 7.30 3.67
CA ASN A 218 -18.80 6.78 2.98
C ASN A 218 -17.84 7.94 2.79
N ALA A 219 -16.65 7.85 3.35
CA ALA A 219 -15.65 8.91 3.27
C ALA A 219 -15.25 9.16 1.82
N ARG A 220 -15.00 10.44 1.52
CA ARG A 220 -14.47 10.88 0.23
C ARG A 220 -13.11 11.54 0.44
N LYS A 221 -12.33 11.68 -0.64
CA LYS A 221 -11.02 12.35 -0.60
C LYS A 221 -11.04 13.69 0.15
N PRO A 222 -12.01 14.60 -0.09
CA PRO A 222 -12.05 15.88 0.63
C PRO A 222 -12.19 15.76 2.15
N ASP A 223 -12.79 14.67 2.64
CA ASP A 223 -12.91 14.42 4.08
C ASP A 223 -11.58 14.07 4.74
N LEU A 224 -10.66 13.40 4.04
CA LEU A 224 -9.31 13.15 4.55
C LEU A 224 -8.36 14.32 4.24
N ASP A 225 -8.51 14.95 3.07
CA ASP A 225 -7.65 16.07 2.65
C ASP A 225 -7.70 17.23 3.67
N LYS A 226 -8.88 17.54 4.21
CA LYS A 226 -9.04 18.56 5.25
C LYS A 226 -8.40 18.17 6.59
N LEU A 227 -8.17 16.88 6.84
CA LEU A 227 -7.59 16.38 8.08
C LEU A 227 -6.07 16.16 7.99
N LYS A 228 -5.44 16.30 6.81
CA LYS A 228 -4.00 16.00 6.62
C LYS A 228 -3.09 16.69 7.62
N SER A 229 -3.28 17.99 7.83
CA SER A 229 -2.48 18.77 8.80
C SER A 229 -2.70 18.26 10.22
N ASP A 230 -3.95 17.98 10.59
CA ASP A 230 -4.33 17.50 11.92
C ASP A 230 -3.76 16.11 12.20
N ILE A 231 -3.86 15.19 11.23
CA ILE A 231 -3.30 13.84 11.28
C ILE A 231 -1.79 13.90 11.47
N ARG A 232 -1.08 14.71 10.67
CA ARG A 232 0.36 14.89 10.79
C ARG A 232 0.74 15.38 12.19
N ILE A 233 0.10 16.45 12.67
CA ILE A 233 0.39 17.05 13.99
C ILE A 233 0.23 16.01 15.10
N VAL A 234 -0.89 15.28 15.11
CA VAL A 234 -1.18 14.28 16.14
C VAL A 234 -0.19 13.11 16.09
N ILE A 235 0.10 12.57 14.91
CA ILE A 235 1.02 11.44 14.78
C ILE A 235 2.44 11.85 15.21
N GLU A 236 2.95 12.95 14.69
CA GLU A 236 4.30 13.45 14.99
C GLU A 236 4.47 13.74 16.48
N GLU A 237 3.49 14.41 17.10
CA GLU A 237 3.52 14.72 18.53
C GLU A 237 3.47 13.45 19.39
N LEU A 238 2.55 12.51 19.11
CA LEU A 238 2.46 11.27 19.87
C LEU A 238 3.73 10.42 19.72
N VAL A 239 4.32 10.35 18.52
CA VAL A 239 5.58 9.65 18.31
C VAL A 239 6.70 10.28 19.15
N HIS A 240 6.87 11.60 19.12
CA HIS A 240 7.90 12.29 19.90
C HIS A 240 7.75 12.10 21.42
N LEU A 241 6.53 12.02 21.92
CA LEU A 241 6.29 11.71 23.33
C LEU A 241 6.57 10.24 23.65
N THR A 242 6.45 9.33 22.68
CA THR A 242 6.45 7.87 22.89
C THR A 242 7.80 7.20 22.62
N PHE A 243 8.52 7.57 21.58
CA PHE A 243 9.77 6.92 21.14
C PHE A 243 10.95 7.89 21.24
#